data_AF-A0AAU6TA30-F1
#
_entry.id   AF-A0AAU6TA30-F1
#
_cell.length_a   1.000
_cell.length_b   1.000
_cell.length_c   1.000
_cell.angle_alpha   90.00
_cell.angle_beta   90.00
_cell.angle_gamma   90.00
#
_symmetry.space_group_name_H-M   'P 1'
#
loop_
_entity.id
_entity.type
_entity.pdbx_description
1 polymer ?
#
loop_
_entity_poly.entity_id
_entity_poly.type
_entity_poly.pdbx_seq_one_letter_code
_entity_poly.pdbx_strand_id
1 'polypeptide(L)'
;MTNELDIKTLVSGLRVVRVRYELPDTSAFVRYQPAYDEDPNNLKVHHYDGELPLSCSETGTFNLKELVNELRYAYVLVHLFPDESAMNFYLTGLDTGLAQLEFIGGSYDFNRLWITSGISNLGVPMAIFLGKRHAVNGQPSVSLVDHREQAAGKLVYRAIGGAGEHVGEDFFNHD
;
A
#
# COMPACT_ATOMS: atom_id res chain seq x y z
N MET A 1 -5.98 -0.64 -27.52
CA MET A 1 -6.29 0.74 -27.12
C MET A 1 -6.64 0.71 -25.66
N THR A 2 -5.63 0.75 -24.80
CA THR A 2 -5.79 0.87 -23.35
C THR A 2 -6.30 2.28 -23.09
N ASN A 3 -7.49 2.43 -22.51
CA ASN A 3 -7.89 3.70 -21.90
C ASN A 3 -6.85 4.00 -20.83
N GLU A 4 -5.85 4.83 -21.13
CA GLU A 4 -4.92 5.33 -20.13
C GLU A 4 -5.74 6.16 -19.15
N LEU A 5 -6.04 5.57 -18.00
CA LEU A 5 -6.64 6.29 -16.89
C LEU A 5 -5.70 7.42 -16.51
N ASP A 6 -6.19 8.66 -16.61
CA ASP A 6 -5.42 9.82 -16.21
C ASP A 6 -5.18 9.83 -14.68
N ILE A 7 -4.14 10.57 -14.26
CA ILE A 7 -3.75 10.65 -12.85
C ILE A 7 -4.89 11.18 -11.96
N LYS A 8 -5.68 12.14 -12.45
CA LYS A 8 -6.78 12.74 -11.68
C LYS A 8 -7.85 11.70 -11.35
N THR A 9 -8.17 10.84 -12.32
CA THR A 9 -9.12 9.74 -12.20
C THR A 9 -8.60 8.69 -11.24
N LEU A 10 -7.30 8.38 -11.27
CA LEU A 10 -6.70 7.44 -10.33
C LEU A 10 -6.72 7.96 -8.91
N VAL A 11 -6.26 9.19 -8.68
CA VAL A 11 -6.21 9.79 -7.34
C VAL A 11 -7.60 9.89 -6.71
N SER A 12 -8.61 10.24 -7.50
CA SER A 12 -10.00 10.38 -7.02
C SER A 12 -10.76 9.05 -6.93
N GLY A 13 -10.46 8.09 -7.81
CA GLY A 13 -11.22 6.84 -7.96
C GLY A 13 -10.64 5.64 -7.23
N LEU A 14 -9.34 5.63 -6.92
CA LEU A 14 -8.70 4.50 -6.25
C LEU A 14 -9.27 4.29 -4.85
N ARG A 15 -9.52 3.02 -4.54
CA ARG A 15 -9.99 2.56 -3.25
C ARG A 15 -9.01 1.58 -2.65
N VAL A 16 -8.86 1.69 -1.33
CA VAL A 16 -8.06 0.80 -0.51
C VAL A 16 -8.98 0.20 0.54
N VAL A 17 -8.97 -1.13 0.63
CA VAL A 17 -9.79 -1.91 1.55
C VAL A 17 -8.99 -2.21 2.80
N ARG A 18 -9.56 -1.96 3.98
CA ARG A 18 -9.01 -2.36 5.27
C ARG A 18 -9.60 -3.71 5.68
N VAL A 19 -8.76 -4.73 5.72
CA VAL A 19 -9.15 -6.10 6.06
C VAL A 19 -8.60 -6.44 7.43
N ARG A 20 -9.45 -6.94 8.32
CA ARG A 20 -9.07 -7.49 9.62
C ARG A 20 -9.01 -9.01 9.52
N TYR A 21 -7.88 -9.58 9.92
CA TYR A 21 -7.63 -11.02 9.98
C TYR A 21 -7.65 -11.47 11.43
N GLU A 22 -8.45 -12.49 11.75
CA GLU A 22 -8.52 -13.10 13.08
C GLU A 22 -7.56 -14.29 13.17
N LEU A 23 -6.77 -14.35 14.24
CA LEU A 23 -5.80 -15.40 14.50
C LEU A 23 -6.32 -16.45 15.50
N PRO A 24 -5.75 -17.67 15.50
CA PRO A 24 -6.13 -18.74 16.44
C PRO A 24 -5.98 -18.38 17.92
N ASP A 25 -5.01 -17.53 18.25
CA ASP A 25 -4.72 -17.07 19.61
C ASP A 25 -5.65 -15.94 20.11
N THR A 26 -6.76 -15.68 19.40
CA THR A 26 -7.72 -14.57 19.62
C THR A 26 -7.18 -13.17 19.31
N SER A 27 -5.93 -13.06 18.87
CA SER A 27 -5.40 -11.80 18.37
C SER A 27 -5.92 -11.51 16.96
N ALA A 28 -5.70 -10.28 16.49
CA ALA A 28 -6.06 -9.88 15.14
C ALA A 28 -5.04 -8.89 14.60
N PHE A 29 -4.89 -8.89 13.27
CA PHE A 29 -4.12 -7.87 12.58
C PHE A 29 -4.92 -7.24 11.45
N VAL A 30 -4.52 -6.03 11.07
CA VAL A 30 -5.15 -5.26 10.00
C VAL A 30 -4.19 -5.14 8.82
N ARG A 31 -4.73 -5.26 7.60
CA ARG A 31 -4.04 -5.03 6.34
C ARG A 31 -4.84 -4.08 5.46
N TYR A 32 -4.14 -3.42 4.56
CA TYR A 32 -4.73 -2.62 3.49
C TYR A 32 -4.52 -3.37 2.18
N GLN A 33 -5.55 -3.49 1.36
CA GLN A 33 -5.51 -4.30 0.13
C GLN A 33 -6.16 -3.58 -1.06
N PRO A 34 -5.76 -3.95 -2.29
CA PRO A 34 -6.42 -3.46 -3.50
C PRO A 34 -7.90 -3.84 -3.63
N ALA A 35 -8.27 -5.01 -3.13
CA ALA A 35 -9.62 -5.54 -3.14
C ALA A 35 -9.80 -6.49 -1.95
N TYR A 36 -11.04 -6.70 -1.54
CA TYR A 36 -11.38 -7.69 -0.52
C TYR A 36 -11.49 -9.09 -1.13
N ASP A 37 -11.01 -10.11 -0.40
CA ASP A 37 -11.25 -11.52 -0.66
C ASP A 37 -11.72 -12.18 0.65
N GLU A 38 -12.80 -12.97 0.54
CA GLU A 38 -13.41 -13.69 1.66
C GLU A 38 -12.57 -14.91 2.09
N ASP A 39 -11.68 -15.43 1.24
CA ASP A 39 -10.77 -16.50 1.62
C ASP A 39 -9.56 -15.94 2.40
N PRO A 40 -9.45 -16.21 3.72
CA PRO A 40 -8.33 -15.73 4.51
C PRO A 40 -6.98 -16.32 4.07
N ASN A 41 -6.99 -17.45 3.35
CA ASN A 41 -5.78 -18.08 2.82
C ASN A 41 -5.26 -17.37 1.56
N ASN A 42 -6.08 -16.55 0.90
CA ASN A 42 -5.63 -15.70 -0.21
C ASN A 42 -4.96 -14.42 0.29
N LEU A 43 -4.28 -14.50 1.45
CA LEU A 43 -3.49 -13.41 1.99
C LEU A 43 -2.32 -13.13 1.04
N LYS A 44 -2.51 -12.18 0.14
CA LYS A 44 -1.47 -11.69 -0.78
C LYS A 44 -0.51 -10.78 -0.04
N VAL A 45 0.34 -11.37 0.81
CA VAL A 45 1.38 -10.66 1.55
C VAL A 45 2.74 -11.20 1.15
N HIS A 46 3.63 -10.30 0.73
CA HIS A 46 4.99 -10.69 0.32
C HIS A 46 5.89 -11.13 1.48
N HIS A 47 5.57 -10.70 2.71
CA HIS A 47 6.36 -11.03 3.90
C HIS A 47 5.44 -11.32 5.08
N TYR A 48 5.09 -12.59 5.27
CA TYR A 48 4.26 -13.07 6.39
C TYR A 48 4.82 -14.37 6.96
N ASP A 49 5.48 -14.28 8.11
CA ASP A 49 5.99 -15.44 8.85
C ASP A 49 5.10 -15.83 10.04
N GLY A 50 3.86 -15.33 10.07
CA GLY A 50 2.90 -15.53 11.17
C GLY A 50 1.99 -16.76 11.02
N GLU A 51 1.10 -16.96 12.00
CA GLU A 51 0.10 -18.05 11.99
C GLU A 51 -0.95 -17.86 10.87
N LEU A 52 -1.47 -18.93 10.29
CA LEU A 52 -2.52 -18.80 9.28
C LEU A 52 -3.81 -18.20 9.88
N PRO A 53 -4.39 -17.15 9.27
CA PRO A 53 -5.64 -16.58 9.77
C PRO A 53 -6.82 -17.54 9.67
N LEU A 54 -7.70 -17.53 10.68
CA LEU A 54 -8.91 -18.34 10.70
C LEU A 54 -10.04 -17.74 9.84
N SER A 55 -10.11 -16.42 9.81
CA SER A 55 -11.12 -15.67 9.07
C SER A 55 -10.61 -14.26 8.76
N CYS A 56 -11.24 -13.61 7.78
CA CYS A 56 -11.00 -12.21 7.45
C CYS A 56 -12.34 -11.47 7.28
N SER A 57 -12.34 -10.16 7.55
CA SER A 57 -13.49 -9.29 7.31
C SER A 57 -13.06 -7.95 6.76
N GLU A 58 -13.81 -7.43 5.79
CA GLU A 58 -13.71 -6.03 5.40
C GLU A 58 -14.23 -5.15 6.55
N THR A 59 -13.41 -4.21 6.99
CA THR A 59 -13.72 -3.29 8.09
C THR A 59 -13.75 -1.83 7.65
N GLY A 60 -13.57 -1.55 6.36
CA GLY A 60 -13.67 -0.22 5.77
C GLY A 60 -13.04 -0.15 4.39
N THR A 61 -13.54 0.78 3.58
CA THR A 61 -13.00 1.08 2.24
C THR A 61 -12.83 2.60 2.12
N PHE A 62 -11.65 3.03 1.67
CA PHE A 62 -11.23 4.43 1.73
C PHE A 62 -10.67 4.88 0.37
N ASN A 63 -10.94 6.12 -0.03
CA ASN A 63 -10.05 6.78 -1.01
C ASN A 63 -8.74 7.23 -0.34
N LEU A 64 -7.76 7.66 -1.14
CA LEU A 64 -6.44 8.06 -0.63
C LEU A 64 -6.51 9.23 0.37
N LYS A 65 -7.44 10.17 0.17
CA LYS A 65 -7.66 11.32 1.05
C LYS A 65 -8.28 10.93 2.39
N GLU A 66 -9.20 9.96 2.40
CA GLU A 66 -9.85 9.44 3.60
C GLU A 66 -8.87 8.57 4.40
N LEU A 67 -8.07 7.77 3.70
CA LEU A 67 -7.16 6.79 4.30
C LEU A 67 -6.16 7.45 5.26
N VAL A 68 -5.64 8.64 4.95
CA VAL A 68 -4.66 9.32 5.82
C VAL A 68 -5.22 9.64 7.21
N ASN A 69 -6.53 9.86 7.32
CA ASN A 69 -7.20 10.20 8.57
C ASN A 69 -7.48 8.97 9.44
N GLU A 70 -7.40 7.77 8.87
CA GLU A 70 -7.54 6.51 9.60
C GLU A 70 -6.24 6.13 10.34
N LEU A 71 -5.10 6.61 9.84
CA LEU A 71 -3.78 6.30 10.36
C LEU A 71 -3.41 7.18 11.58
N ARG A 72 -2.67 6.62 12.54
CA ARG A 72 -2.15 7.38 13.71
C ARG A 72 -0.64 7.56 13.72
N TYR A 73 0.13 6.56 13.29
CA TYR A 73 1.61 6.56 13.25
C TYR A 73 2.15 5.68 12.12
N ALA A 74 1.47 5.69 10.99
CA ALA A 74 1.78 4.84 9.85
C ALA A 74 1.82 5.66 8.57
N TYR A 75 2.61 5.18 7.62
CA TYR A 75 2.54 5.67 6.26
C TYR A 75 2.14 4.53 5.32
N VAL A 76 1.28 4.86 4.37
CA VAL A 76 0.88 3.98 3.28
C VAL A 76 1.47 4.54 1.99
N LEU A 77 2.17 3.69 1.25
CA LEU A 77 2.69 4.02 -0.07
C LEU A 77 2.03 3.07 -1.08
N VAL A 78 1.27 3.65 -2.01
CA VAL A 78 0.55 2.93 -3.05
C VAL A 78 1.33 3.05 -4.35
N HIS A 79 1.63 1.93 -5.00
CA HIS A 79 2.32 1.86 -6.27
C HIS A 79 1.37 1.33 -7.35
N LEU A 80 1.30 2.00 -8.49
CA LEU A 80 0.57 1.54 -9.67
C LEU A 80 1.54 1.09 -10.75
N PHE A 81 1.18 0.01 -11.45
CA PHE A 81 2.03 -0.59 -12.49
C PHE A 81 1.28 -0.70 -13.82
N PRO A 82 2.00 -0.74 -14.96
CA PRO A 82 1.37 -0.87 -16.28
C PRO A 82 0.69 -2.23 -16.46
N ASP A 83 1.25 -3.28 -15.88
CA ASP A 83 0.74 -4.66 -15.91
C ASP A 83 1.19 -5.45 -14.67
N GLU A 84 0.63 -6.64 -14.48
CA GLU A 84 0.97 -7.54 -13.37
C GLU A 84 2.42 -8.03 -13.43
N SER A 85 2.99 -8.17 -14.62
CA SER A 85 4.38 -8.61 -14.79
C SER A 85 5.37 -7.57 -14.25
N ALA A 86 5.14 -6.28 -14.53
CA ALA A 86 5.91 -5.17 -14.00
C ALA A 86 5.79 -5.07 -12.47
N MET A 87 4.57 -5.24 -11.93
CA MET A 87 4.33 -5.29 -10.48
C MET A 87 5.12 -6.44 -9.83
N ASN A 88 4.99 -7.65 -10.36
CA ASN A 88 5.66 -8.84 -9.80
C ASN A 88 7.19 -8.74 -9.90
N PHE A 89 7.71 -8.18 -11.00
CA PHE A 89 9.14 -7.90 -11.15
C PHE A 89 9.65 -6.90 -10.09
N TYR A 90 8.93 -5.80 -9.88
CA TYR A 90 9.26 -4.81 -8.86
C TYR A 90 9.29 -5.43 -7.45
N LEU A 91 8.28 -6.23 -7.11
CA LEU A 91 8.16 -6.89 -5.81
C LEU A 91 9.28 -7.92 -5.59
N THR A 92 9.65 -8.67 -6.63
CA THR A 92 10.79 -9.62 -6.57
C THR A 92 12.13 -8.90 -6.35
N GLY A 93 12.30 -7.73 -6.98
CA GLY A 93 13.49 -6.89 -6.78
C GLY A 93 13.61 -6.37 -5.35
N LEU A 94 12.49 -6.03 -4.72
CA LEU A 94 12.44 -5.64 -3.32
C LEU A 94 12.85 -6.77 -2.39
N ASP A 95 12.36 -7.99 -2.60
CA ASP A 95 12.73 -9.15 -1.78
C ASP A 95 14.26 -9.36 -1.77
N THR A 96 14.89 -9.20 -2.94
CA THR A 96 16.35 -9.32 -3.07
C THR A 96 17.10 -8.20 -2.35
N GLY A 97 16.63 -6.96 -2.47
CA GLY A 97 17.23 -5.81 -1.79
C GLY A 97 17.03 -5.83 -0.27
N LEU A 98 15.86 -6.31 0.18
CA LEU A 98 15.53 -6.47 1.60
C LEU A 98 16.37 -7.57 2.25
N ALA A 99 16.54 -8.73 1.58
CA ALA A 99 17.42 -9.80 2.06
C ALA A 99 18.89 -9.35 2.20
N GLN A 100 19.36 -8.44 1.32
CA GLN A 100 20.70 -7.85 1.46
C GLN A 100 20.81 -6.93 2.68
N LEU A 101 19.76 -6.20 3.05
CA LEU A 101 19.74 -5.34 4.24
C LEU A 101 19.79 -6.16 5.53
N GLU A 102 19.13 -7.32 5.58
CA GLU A 102 19.26 -8.29 6.68
C GLU A 102 20.70 -8.79 6.83
N PHE A 103 21.34 -9.13 5.72
CA PHE A 103 22.70 -9.67 5.71
C PHE A 103 23.75 -8.70 6.28
N ILE A 104 23.56 -7.38 6.11
CA ILE A 104 24.52 -6.35 6.57
C ILE A 104 24.39 -6.08 8.09
N GLY A 105 23.54 -6.82 8.81
CA GLY A 105 23.42 -6.71 10.26
C GLY A 105 22.60 -5.52 10.74
N GLY A 106 21.85 -4.88 9.84
CA GLY A 106 20.76 -4.01 10.23
C GLY A 106 19.57 -4.87 10.60
N SER A 107 19.13 -4.84 11.86
CA SER A 107 17.80 -5.34 12.24
C SER A 107 16.75 -4.39 11.67
N TYR A 108 16.53 -4.46 10.35
CA TYR A 108 15.35 -3.87 9.75
C TYR A 108 14.17 -4.62 10.37
N ASP A 109 13.32 -3.93 11.11
CA ASP A 109 12.24 -4.56 11.87
C ASP A 109 11.13 -4.94 10.89
N PHE A 110 11.29 -6.08 10.19
CA PHE A 110 10.39 -6.57 9.15
C PHE A 110 8.94 -6.74 9.63
N ASN A 111 8.73 -6.93 10.93
CA ASN A 111 7.42 -6.85 11.58
C ASN A 111 6.67 -5.52 11.34
N ARG A 112 7.38 -4.49 10.86
CA ARG A 112 6.88 -3.13 10.64
C ARG A 112 6.56 -2.80 9.18
N LEU A 113 6.95 -3.64 8.21
CA LEU A 113 6.70 -3.39 6.80
C LEU A 113 5.83 -4.52 6.22
N TRP A 114 4.64 -4.17 5.74
CA TRP A 114 3.73 -5.10 5.09
C TRP A 114 3.48 -4.66 3.66
N ILE A 115 3.57 -5.59 2.72
CA ILE A 115 3.31 -5.35 1.31
C ILE A 115 2.16 -6.24 0.88
N THR A 116 1.09 -5.63 0.37
CA THR A 116 0.00 -6.35 -0.30
C THR A 116 -0.05 -5.97 -1.76
N SER A 117 -0.50 -6.87 -2.62
CA SER A 117 -0.54 -6.65 -4.06
C SER A 117 -1.78 -7.27 -4.70
N GLY A 118 -2.16 -6.77 -5.87
CA GLY A 118 -3.35 -7.22 -6.58
C GLY A 118 -3.85 -6.20 -7.59
N ILE A 119 -5.06 -6.43 -8.10
CA ILE A 119 -5.71 -5.52 -9.04
C ILE A 119 -6.62 -4.57 -8.25
N SER A 120 -6.47 -3.26 -8.48
CA SER A 120 -7.33 -2.23 -7.86
C SER A 120 -8.76 -2.26 -8.39
N ASN A 121 -9.66 -1.53 -7.74
CA ASN A 121 -11.03 -1.30 -8.19
C ASN A 121 -11.14 -0.62 -9.58
N LEU A 122 -10.04 -0.07 -10.10
CA LEU A 122 -9.97 0.56 -11.41
C LEU A 122 -9.33 -0.35 -12.48
N GLY A 123 -9.04 -1.61 -12.15
CA GLY A 123 -8.41 -2.55 -13.07
C GLY A 123 -6.90 -2.35 -13.26
N VAL A 124 -6.28 -1.49 -12.45
CA VAL A 124 -4.83 -1.22 -12.51
C VAL A 124 -4.11 -2.08 -11.47
N PRO A 125 -3.04 -2.80 -11.85
CA PRO A 125 -2.19 -3.52 -10.90
C PRO A 125 -1.59 -2.56 -9.87
N MET A 126 -1.70 -2.95 -8.60
CA MET A 126 -1.41 -2.11 -7.45
C MET A 126 -0.70 -2.88 -6.36
N ALA A 127 0.35 -2.27 -5.80
CA ALA A 127 0.97 -2.74 -4.55
C ALA A 127 0.83 -1.67 -3.46
N ILE A 128 0.54 -2.09 -2.24
CA ILE A 128 0.37 -1.22 -1.07
C ILE A 128 1.42 -1.60 -0.05
N PHE A 129 2.20 -0.60 0.36
CA PHE A 129 3.23 -0.71 1.37
C PHE A 129 2.75 0.01 2.61
N LEU A 130 2.68 -0.71 3.73
CA LEU A 130 2.43 -0.14 5.04
C LEU A 130 3.71 -0.20 5.86
N GLY A 131 4.25 0.96 6.20
CA GLY A 131 5.41 1.05 7.09
C GLY A 131 5.06 1.69 8.44
N LYS A 132 5.56 1.10 9.53
CA LYS A 132 5.56 1.71 10.87
C LYS A 132 6.93 2.32 11.17
N ARG A 133 7.13 3.61 10.88
CA ARG A 133 8.31 4.35 11.36
C ARG A 133 7.93 5.13 12.62
N HIS A 134 8.83 5.21 13.60
CA HIS A 134 8.79 6.31 14.56
C HIS A 134 9.09 7.58 13.75
N ALA A 135 8.04 8.34 13.47
CA ALA A 135 8.04 9.34 12.43
C ALA A 135 9.04 10.47 12.68
N VAL A 136 9.64 10.97 11.59
CA VAL A 136 10.06 12.37 11.54
C VAL A 136 8.74 13.17 11.59
N ASN A 137 8.52 13.87 12.71
CA ASN A 137 7.34 14.69 13.06
C ASN A 137 6.02 14.00 13.45
N GLY A 138 5.96 12.67 13.64
CA GLY A 138 4.78 12.03 14.25
C GLY A 138 3.53 11.90 13.37
N GLN A 139 3.54 12.36 12.12
CA GLN A 139 2.35 12.48 11.28
C GLN A 139 2.15 11.27 10.34
N PRO A 140 0.92 10.79 10.15
CA PRO A 140 0.63 9.76 9.15
C PRO A 140 0.67 10.33 7.74
N SER A 141 0.93 9.49 6.74
CA SER A 141 0.92 9.92 5.34
C SER A 141 0.45 8.83 4.38
N VAL A 142 -0.21 9.24 3.29
CA VAL A 142 -0.59 8.37 2.17
C VAL A 142 0.00 8.95 0.90
N SER A 143 0.74 8.14 0.14
CA SER A 143 1.38 8.56 -1.11
C SER A 143 1.01 7.63 -2.26
N LEU A 144 0.89 8.16 -3.47
CA LEU A 144 0.70 7.41 -4.71
C LEU A 144 1.89 7.59 -5.64
N VAL A 145 2.49 6.48 -6.06
CA VAL A 145 3.58 6.43 -7.04
C VAL A 145 3.09 5.71 -8.29
N ASP A 146 3.22 6.37 -9.44
CA ASP A 146 2.82 5.82 -10.72
C ASP A 146 4.05 5.33 -11.51
N HIS A 147 4.11 4.01 -11.79
CA HIS A 147 5.16 3.39 -12.61
C HIS A 147 4.71 3.11 -14.05
N ARG A 148 3.47 3.45 -14.44
CA ARG A 148 2.90 3.08 -15.75
C ARG A 148 3.65 3.71 -16.92
N GLU A 149 4.11 4.95 -16.77
CA GLU A 149 4.86 5.67 -17.81
C GLU A 149 6.39 5.65 -17.56
N GLN A 150 6.81 5.60 -16.30
CA GLN A 150 8.21 5.67 -15.90
C GLN A 150 8.55 4.55 -14.93
N ALA A 151 9.45 3.65 -15.30
CA ALA A 151 9.80 2.49 -14.47
C ALA A 151 10.31 2.86 -13.07
N ALA A 152 11.02 3.98 -12.93
CA ALA A 152 11.49 4.51 -11.65
C ALA A 152 10.35 4.90 -10.68
N GLY A 153 9.15 5.13 -11.22
CA GLY A 153 7.99 5.62 -10.47
C GLY A 153 8.02 7.13 -10.30
N LYS A 154 6.86 7.76 -10.45
CA LYS A 154 6.66 9.18 -10.18
C LYS A 154 5.70 9.36 -9.01
N LEU A 155 6.09 10.12 -7.99
CA LEU A 155 5.16 10.51 -6.92
C LEU A 155 4.14 11.48 -7.51
N VAL A 156 2.87 11.06 -7.56
CA VAL A 156 1.78 11.82 -8.19
C VAL A 156 0.77 12.36 -7.20
N TYR A 157 0.73 11.83 -5.97
CA TYR A 157 -0.13 12.31 -4.90
C TYR A 157 0.50 12.06 -3.53
N ARG A 158 0.28 12.98 -2.60
CA ARG A 158 0.63 12.83 -1.18
C ARG A 158 -0.36 13.53 -0.26
N ALA A 159 -0.82 12.83 0.77
CA ALA A 159 -1.58 13.36 1.89
C ALA A 159 -0.83 13.16 3.22
N ILE A 160 -0.94 14.11 4.14
CA ILE A 160 -0.31 14.08 5.47
C ILE A 160 -1.39 14.43 6.52
N GLY A 161 -1.52 13.62 7.58
CA GLY A 161 -2.50 13.86 8.64
C GLY A 161 -1.97 14.78 9.75
N GLY A 162 -2.89 15.43 10.47
CA GLY A 162 -2.55 16.23 11.66
C GLY A 162 -2.45 17.75 11.46
N ALA A 163 -2.68 18.29 10.26
CA ALA A 163 -3.12 19.68 10.13
C ALA A 163 -4.56 19.68 9.62
N GLY A 164 -5.42 20.46 10.29
CA GLY A 164 -6.82 20.62 9.91
C GLY A 164 -6.93 20.84 8.40
N GLU A 165 -7.58 19.89 7.73
CA GLU A 165 -7.71 19.83 6.28
C GLU A 165 -6.40 20.01 5.49
N HIS A 166 -5.43 19.09 5.60
CA HIS A 166 -4.36 19.09 4.60
C HIS A 166 -4.83 18.55 3.24
N VAL A 167 -4.91 19.51 2.32
CA VAL A 167 -4.97 19.44 0.86
C VAL A 167 -3.77 18.63 0.36
N GLY A 168 -4.01 17.62 -0.48
CA GLY A 168 -2.93 16.83 -1.07
C GLY A 168 -1.96 17.72 -1.86
N GLU A 169 -0.67 17.41 -1.81
CA GLU A 169 0.26 17.92 -2.82
C GLU A 169 -0.06 17.15 -4.11
N ASP A 170 -0.95 17.73 -4.93
CA ASP A 170 -1.11 17.28 -6.30
C ASP A 170 0.14 17.74 -7.06
N PHE A 171 1.06 16.82 -7.32
CA PHE A 171 2.22 17.07 -8.18
C PHE A 171 1.73 17.12 -9.63
N PHE A 172 1.01 18.19 -9.97
CA PHE A 172 0.62 18.51 -11.34
C PHE A 172 1.87 18.92 -12.12
N ASN A 173 2.55 17.97 -12.76
CA ASN A 173 3.31 18.33 -13.95
C ASN A 173 2.29 18.64 -15.05
N HIS A 174 2.01 19.93 -15.26
CA HIS A 174 1.54 20.40 -16.55
C HIS A 174 2.78 20.56 -17.42
N ASP A 175 2.92 19.72 -18.44
CA ASP A 175 3.51 20.18 -19.69
C ASP A 175 2.47 21.00 -20.45
#